data_AF-A0A665WG79-F1
#
_entry.id   AF-A0A665WG79-F1
#
_cell.length_a   1.000
_cell.length_b   1.000
_cell.length_c   1.000
_cell.angle_alpha   90.00
_cell.angle_beta   90.00
_cell.angle_gamma   90.00
#
_symmetry.space_group_name_H-M   'P 1'
#
loop_
_entity.id
_entity.type
_entity.pdbx_description
1 polymer ?
#
loop_
_entity_poly.entity_id
_entity_poly.type
_entity_poly.pdbx_seq_one_letter_code
_entity_poly.pdbx_strand_id
1 'polypeptide(L)'
;MCSELGKLTLDKVFRIRNIHPAWCVSDCSQASAKWEIRCLRYEIKDVQVPPWVKESMQLQVKADHRKRATALESEGTQETTINVAEGQKAEQINKLAKAEAKSVAIRLLSEAPAEQASHLLAPACYKS
;
A
#
# COMPACT_ATOMS: atom_id res chain seq x y z
N MET A 1 4.10 -28.33 -35.51
CA MET A 1 3.27 -27.34 -34.77
C MET A 1 3.16 -27.68 -33.28
N CYS A 2 2.83 -28.93 -32.89
CA CYS A 2 2.70 -29.30 -31.47
C CYS A 2 4.02 -29.32 -30.66
N SER A 3 5.18 -29.51 -31.30
CA SER A 3 6.47 -29.62 -30.61
C SER A 3 6.93 -28.34 -29.93
N GLU A 4 6.54 -27.19 -30.46
CA GLU A 4 7.03 -25.90 -30.00
C GLU A 4 6.12 -25.22 -28.99
N LEU A 5 4.79 -25.36 -29.16
CA LEU A 5 3.80 -24.95 -28.16
C LEU A 5 3.99 -25.71 -26.83
N GLY A 6 4.50 -26.93 -26.88
CA GLY A 6 4.80 -27.74 -25.69
C GLY A 6 6.00 -27.27 -24.87
N LYS A 7 6.88 -26.41 -25.43
CA LYS A 7 8.05 -25.86 -24.70
C LYS A 7 7.69 -24.65 -23.82
N LEU A 8 6.52 -24.08 -24.03
CA LEU A 8 6.04 -22.90 -23.30
C LEU A 8 5.10 -23.33 -22.18
N THR A 9 5.21 -22.69 -21.01
CA THR A 9 4.22 -22.90 -19.95
C THR A 9 2.87 -22.33 -20.37
N LEU A 10 1.78 -23.00 -19.96
CA LEU A 10 0.41 -22.66 -20.36
C LEU A 10 0.06 -21.18 -20.13
N ASP A 11 0.46 -20.61 -18.99
CA ASP A 11 0.25 -19.18 -18.67
C ASP A 11 0.99 -18.24 -19.65
N LYS A 12 2.20 -18.62 -20.09
CA LYS A 12 2.97 -17.86 -21.09
C LYS A 12 2.30 -17.90 -22.46
N VAL A 13 1.70 -19.03 -22.84
CA VAL A 13 0.96 -19.15 -24.11
C VAL A 13 -0.25 -18.20 -24.13
N PHE A 14 -0.94 -18.02 -23.00
CA PHE A 14 -2.06 -17.08 -22.91
C PHE A 14 -1.62 -15.60 -22.92
N ARG A 15 -0.50 -15.25 -22.29
CA ARG A 15 0.03 -13.88 -22.27
C ARG A 15 0.65 -13.43 -23.61
N ILE A 16 1.20 -14.36 -24.39
CA ILE A 16 2.08 -14.06 -25.54
C ILE A 16 1.33 -14.09 -26.89
N ARG A 17 -0.02 -14.16 -26.90
CA ARG A 17 -0.86 -14.22 -28.13
C ARG A 17 -0.43 -13.27 -29.27
N ASN A 18 0.19 -12.13 -28.96
CA ASN A 18 0.62 -11.11 -29.93
C ASN A 18 2.11 -11.17 -30.36
N ILE A 19 2.99 -11.84 -29.60
CA ILE A 19 4.46 -11.86 -29.87
C ILE A 19 4.89 -13.15 -30.59
N HIS A 20 4.10 -14.21 -30.46
CA HIS A 20 4.32 -15.49 -31.13
C HIS A 20 4.13 -15.54 -32.68
N PRO A 21 3.45 -14.60 -33.37
CA PRO A 21 3.16 -14.78 -34.79
C PRO A 21 4.39 -14.91 -35.70
N ALA A 22 5.50 -14.24 -35.39
CA ALA A 22 6.64 -14.12 -36.31
C ALA A 22 7.34 -15.47 -36.58
N TRP A 23 7.54 -16.29 -35.55
CA TRP A 23 8.21 -17.57 -35.71
C TRP A 23 7.31 -18.65 -36.28
N CYS A 24 6.01 -18.64 -35.94
CA CYS A 24 5.04 -19.54 -36.58
C CYS A 24 4.92 -19.27 -38.09
N VAL A 25 4.97 -18.00 -38.49
CA VAL A 25 5.03 -17.61 -39.91
C VAL A 25 6.32 -18.12 -40.57
N SER A 26 7.47 -18.03 -39.89
CA SER A 26 8.75 -18.54 -40.40
C SER A 26 8.72 -20.05 -40.62
N ASP A 27 8.29 -20.84 -39.62
CA ASP A 27 8.22 -22.29 -39.70
C ASP A 27 7.22 -22.75 -40.79
N CYS A 28 6.06 -22.09 -40.85
CA CYS A 28 5.04 -22.40 -41.85
C CYS A 28 5.51 -22.06 -43.27
N SER A 29 6.21 -20.94 -43.43
CA SER A 29 6.82 -20.54 -44.71
C SER A 29 7.90 -21.52 -45.15
N GLN A 30 8.75 -22.00 -44.23
CA GLN A 30 9.77 -23.01 -44.53
C GLN A 30 9.15 -24.35 -44.95
N ALA A 31 8.07 -24.78 -44.30
CA ALA A 31 7.35 -25.99 -44.67
C ALA A 31 6.60 -25.85 -46.01
N SER A 32 6.04 -24.67 -46.27
CA SER A 32 5.24 -24.36 -47.47
C SER A 32 6.10 -23.96 -48.69
N ALA A 33 7.41 -23.79 -48.51
CA ALA A 33 8.34 -23.45 -49.59
C ALA A 33 8.30 -24.45 -50.76
N LYS A 34 8.02 -25.73 -50.48
CA LYS A 34 7.86 -26.76 -51.52
C LYS A 34 6.64 -26.56 -52.41
N TRP A 35 5.67 -25.77 -51.98
CA TRP A 35 4.41 -25.50 -52.67
C TRP A 35 4.32 -24.05 -53.15
N GLU A 36 5.38 -23.26 -53.01
CA GLU A 36 5.44 -21.84 -53.39
C GLU A 36 4.38 -20.95 -52.70
N ILE A 37 3.84 -21.38 -51.56
CA ILE A 37 2.86 -20.61 -50.79
C ILE A 37 3.57 -19.77 -49.72
N ARG A 38 3.29 -18.46 -49.68
CA ARG A 38 3.82 -17.54 -48.65
C ARG A 38 2.78 -17.27 -47.56
N CYS A 39 3.13 -17.53 -46.31
CA CYS A 39 2.32 -17.18 -45.15
C CYS A 39 2.61 -15.73 -44.73
N LEU A 40 1.57 -14.88 -44.65
CA LEU A 40 1.72 -13.45 -44.31
C LEU A 40 1.45 -13.17 -42.83
N ARG A 41 0.39 -13.76 -42.28
CA ARG A 41 -0.04 -13.55 -40.90
C ARG A 41 -0.60 -14.83 -40.32
N TYR A 42 -0.20 -15.11 -39.09
CA TYR A 42 -0.73 -16.21 -38.29
C TYR A 42 -1.46 -15.65 -37.08
N GLU A 43 -2.67 -16.13 -36.81
CA GLU A 43 -3.50 -15.71 -35.68
C GLU A 43 -4.06 -16.94 -34.95
N ILE A 44 -3.85 -16.99 -33.64
CA ILE A 44 -4.43 -18.03 -32.78
C ILE A 44 -5.86 -17.60 -32.43
N LYS A 45 -6.86 -18.28 -32.99
CA LYS A 45 -8.28 -17.96 -32.76
C LYS A 45 -8.76 -18.37 -31.36
N ASP A 46 -8.76 -19.67 -31.07
CA ASP A 46 -9.30 -20.20 -29.82
C ASP A 46 -8.43 -21.32 -29.27
N VAL A 47 -8.22 -21.30 -27.95
CA VAL A 47 -7.43 -22.30 -27.23
C VAL A 47 -8.32 -22.89 -26.16
N GLN A 48 -8.81 -24.10 -26.42
CA GLN A 48 -9.67 -24.84 -25.51
C GLN A 48 -8.82 -25.59 -24.48
N VAL A 49 -8.91 -25.17 -23.23
CA VAL A 49 -8.24 -25.82 -22.09
C VAL A 49 -9.24 -26.72 -21.37
N PRO A 50 -8.86 -27.94 -20.97
CA PRO A 50 -9.75 -28.79 -20.20
C PRO A 50 -10.16 -28.14 -18.86
N PRO A 51 -11.37 -28.42 -18.36
CA PRO A 51 -11.98 -27.70 -17.24
C PRO A 51 -11.17 -27.83 -15.93
N TRP A 52 -10.59 -29.00 -15.65
CA TRP A 52 -9.82 -29.23 -14.43
C TRP A 52 -8.56 -28.35 -14.31
N VAL A 53 -7.89 -28.05 -15.43
CA VAL A 53 -6.73 -27.15 -15.45
C VAL A 53 -7.17 -25.71 -15.16
N LYS A 54 -8.31 -25.31 -15.75
CA LYS A 54 -8.88 -23.98 -15.54
C LYS A 54 -9.24 -23.77 -14.07
N GLU A 55 -9.82 -24.78 -13.42
CA GLU A 55 -10.14 -24.72 -11.98
C GLU A 55 -8.89 -24.60 -11.12
N SER A 56 -7.85 -25.40 -11.38
CA SER A 56 -6.58 -25.32 -10.65
C SER A 56 -5.93 -23.94 -10.81
N MET A 57 -5.94 -23.39 -12.01
CA MET A 57 -5.39 -22.07 -12.31
C MET A 57 -6.19 -20.96 -11.61
N GLN A 58 -7.52 -21.06 -11.60
CA GLN A 58 -8.39 -20.15 -10.85
C GLN A 58 -8.13 -20.21 -9.35
N LEU A 59 -7.90 -21.41 -8.81
CA LEU A 59 -7.56 -21.59 -7.40
C LEU A 59 -6.24 -20.90 -7.05
N GLN A 60 -5.23 -21.05 -7.91
CA GLN A 60 -3.93 -20.39 -7.74
C GLN A 60 -4.05 -18.86 -7.76
N VAL A 61 -4.76 -18.30 -8.74
CA VAL A 61 -4.99 -16.84 -8.83
C VAL A 61 -5.78 -16.33 -7.62
N LYS A 62 -6.80 -17.06 -7.18
CA LYS A 62 -7.56 -16.73 -5.96
C LYS A 62 -6.67 -16.77 -4.72
N ALA A 63 -5.79 -17.75 -4.60
CA ALA A 63 -4.86 -17.84 -3.48
C ALA A 63 -3.88 -16.66 -3.47
N ASP A 64 -3.32 -16.30 -4.64
CA ASP A 64 -2.42 -15.15 -4.75
C ASP A 64 -3.13 -13.82 -4.46
N HIS A 65 -4.36 -13.66 -4.94
CA HIS A 65 -5.17 -12.48 -4.63
C HIS A 65 -5.49 -12.40 -3.13
N ARG A 66 -5.84 -13.53 -2.49
CA ARG A 66 -6.07 -13.58 -1.03
C ARG A 66 -4.82 -13.21 -0.26
N LYS A 67 -3.66 -13.77 -0.61
CA LYS A 67 -2.38 -13.43 0.03
C LYS A 67 -2.06 -11.94 -0.06
N ARG A 68 -2.24 -11.33 -1.24
CA ARG A 68 -2.03 -9.89 -1.44
C ARG A 68 -3.03 -9.05 -0.66
N ALA A 69 -4.30 -9.44 -0.62
CA ALA A 69 -5.32 -8.75 0.16
C ALA A 69 -5.00 -8.79 1.66
N THR A 70 -4.67 -9.96 2.20
CA THR A 70 -4.31 -10.12 3.62
C THR A 70 -3.04 -9.36 3.99
N ALA A 71 -2.03 -9.32 3.11
CA ALA A 71 -0.84 -8.50 3.33
C ALA A 71 -1.20 -7.00 3.41
N LEU A 72 -1.97 -6.50 2.45
CA LEU A 72 -2.39 -5.10 2.40
C LEU A 72 -3.25 -4.71 3.61
N GLU A 73 -4.17 -5.59 4.03
CA GLU A 73 -4.98 -5.38 5.24
C GLU A 73 -4.10 -5.34 6.49
N SER A 74 -3.12 -6.24 6.60
CA SER A 74 -2.21 -6.28 7.75
C SER A 74 -1.35 -5.01 7.82
N GLU A 75 -0.83 -4.57 6.69
CA GLU A 75 -0.06 -3.32 6.57
C GLU A 75 -0.92 -2.12 6.96
N GLY A 76 -2.15 -2.00 6.43
CA GLY A 76 -3.07 -0.93 6.81
C GLY A 76 -3.44 -0.95 8.30
N THR A 77 -3.56 -2.13 8.91
CA THR A 77 -3.84 -2.24 10.36
C THR A 77 -2.66 -1.77 11.21
N GLN A 78 -1.43 -2.06 10.77
CA GLN A 78 -0.22 -1.60 11.44
C GLN A 78 -0.07 -0.08 11.34
N GLU A 79 -0.24 0.48 10.14
CA GLU A 79 -0.16 1.93 9.91
C GLU A 79 -1.21 2.69 10.71
N THR A 80 -2.46 2.21 10.71
CA THR A 80 -3.53 2.83 11.51
C THR A 80 -3.25 2.79 13.00
N THR A 81 -2.72 1.67 13.52
CA THR A 81 -2.36 1.54 14.94
C THR A 81 -1.23 2.51 15.32
N ILE A 82 -0.22 2.66 14.46
CA ILE A 82 0.87 3.62 14.65
C ILE A 82 0.33 5.04 14.68
N ASN A 83 -0.49 5.43 13.69
CA ASN A 83 -1.06 6.77 13.59
C ASN A 83 -1.92 7.12 14.82
N VAL A 84 -2.72 6.17 15.33
CA VAL A 84 -3.52 6.37 16.55
C VAL A 84 -2.62 6.55 17.77
N ALA A 85 -1.60 5.70 17.93
CA ALA A 85 -0.67 5.80 19.05
C ALA A 85 0.13 7.11 19.04
N GLU A 86 0.56 7.58 17.87
CA GLU A 86 1.23 8.86 17.70
C GLU A 86 0.29 10.04 18.00
N GLY A 87 -0.95 9.98 17.53
CA GLY A 87 -1.98 10.98 17.87
C GLY A 87 -2.21 11.07 19.37
N GLN A 88 -2.32 9.94 20.07
CA GLN A 88 -2.49 9.91 21.53
C GLN A 88 -1.28 10.48 22.27
N LYS A 89 -0.06 10.13 21.86
CA LYS A 89 1.17 10.70 22.43
C LYS A 89 1.21 12.22 22.25
N ALA A 90 0.92 12.71 21.06
CA ALA A 90 0.87 14.14 20.78
C ALA A 90 -0.21 14.85 21.61
N GLU A 91 -1.39 14.25 21.75
CA GLU A 91 -2.45 14.80 22.59
C GLU A 91 -2.04 14.87 24.07
N GLN A 92 -1.39 13.82 24.59
CA GLN A 92 -0.93 13.78 25.98
C GLN A 92 0.15 14.83 26.25
N ILE A 93 1.11 15.00 25.33
CA ILE A 93 2.13 16.06 25.41
C ILE A 93 1.46 17.44 25.43
N ASN A 94 0.50 17.68 24.52
CA ASN A 94 -0.23 18.95 24.47
C ASN A 94 -1.04 19.22 25.76
N LYS A 95 -1.61 18.18 26.38
CA LYS A 95 -2.32 18.31 27.67
C LYS A 95 -1.37 18.68 28.81
N LEU A 96 -0.21 18.03 28.90
CA LEU A 96 0.81 18.34 29.90
C LEU A 96 1.34 19.76 29.74
N ALA A 97 1.70 20.17 28.52
CA ALA A 97 2.16 21.52 28.23
C ALA A 97 1.11 22.60 28.61
N LYS A 98 -0.18 22.35 28.34
CA LYS A 98 -1.27 23.23 28.78
C LYS A 98 -1.42 23.27 30.30
N ALA A 99 -1.23 22.14 30.98
CA ALA A 99 -1.32 22.09 32.43
C ALA A 99 -0.16 22.86 33.10
N GLU A 100 1.05 22.73 32.57
CA GLU A 100 2.22 23.52 33.00
C GLU A 100 2.01 25.01 32.77
N ALA A 101 1.51 25.41 31.59
CA ALA A 101 1.19 26.81 31.32
C ALA A 101 0.15 27.38 32.31
N LYS A 102 -0.87 26.59 32.66
CA LYS A 102 -1.87 26.98 33.66
C LYS A 102 -1.27 27.09 35.06
N SER A 103 -0.39 26.17 35.47
CA SER A 103 0.21 26.20 36.80
C SER A 103 1.14 27.40 36.99
N VAL A 104 1.91 27.75 35.95
CA VAL A 104 2.74 28.96 35.93
C VAL A 104 1.87 30.22 36.03
N ALA A 105 0.77 30.28 35.26
CA ALA A 105 -0.14 31.42 35.31
C ALA A 105 -0.76 31.62 36.71
N ILE A 106 -1.16 30.52 37.37
CA ILE A 106 -1.71 30.56 38.73
C ILE A 106 -0.67 31.06 39.74
N ARG A 107 0.59 30.62 39.63
CA ARG A 107 1.68 31.07 40.51
C ARG A 107 1.91 32.57 40.40
N LEU A 108 2.04 33.09 39.18
CA LEU A 108 2.21 34.53 38.95
C LEU A 108 1.04 35.36 39.51
N LEU A 109 -0.20 34.88 39.32
CA LEU A 109 -1.40 35.50 39.88
C LEU A 109 -1.44 35.45 41.41
N SER A 110 -0.82 34.47 42.06
CA SER A 110 -0.76 34.36 43.52
C SER A 110 0.32 35.24 44.16
N GLU A 111 1.40 35.54 43.42
CA GLU A 111 2.50 36.39 43.89
C GLU A 111 2.14 37.89 43.81
N ALA A 112 1.44 38.32 42.75
CA ALA A 112 1.02 39.70 42.55
C ALA A 112 0.21 40.34 43.72
N PRO A 113 -0.80 39.68 44.33
CA PRO A 113 -1.55 40.26 45.44
C PRO A 113 -0.73 40.33 46.74
N ALA A 114 0.27 39.47 46.92
CA ALA A 114 1.13 39.49 48.10
C ALA A 114 2.08 40.70 48.10
N GLU A 115 2.60 41.07 46.94
CA GLU A 115 3.40 42.29 46.77
C GLU A 115 2.57 43.56 46.96
N GLN A 116 1.34 43.60 46.44
CA GLN A 116 0.43 44.74 46.61
C GLN A 116 -0.03 44.93 48.06
N ALA A 117 -0.28 43.84 48.79
CA ALA A 117 -0.66 43.90 50.20
C ALA A 117 0.49 44.40 51.10
N SER A 118 1.72 43.97 50.84
CA SER A 118 2.89 44.42 51.63
C SER A 118 3.19 45.91 51.42
N HIS A 119 3.01 46.42 50.20
CA HIS A 119 3.21 47.84 49.89
C HIS A 119 2.14 48.77 50.51
N LEU A 120 0.93 48.26 50.78
CA LEU A 120 -0.16 49.01 51.43
C LEU A 120 -0.06 49.03 52.97
N LEU A 121 0.64 48.05 53.58
CA LEU A 121 0.87 47.98 55.02
C LEU A 121 2.08 48.82 55.49
N ALA A 122 3.02 49.13 54.59
CA ALA A 122 4.24 49.89 54.90
C ALA A 122 4.05 51.33 55.44
N PRO A 123 3.07 52.15 55.01
CA PRO A 123 2.95 53.53 55.52
C PRO A 123 2.27 53.66 56.90
N ALA A 124 1.70 52.58 57.47
CA ALA A 124 1.00 52.66 58.76
C ALA A 124 1.92 52.60 59.99
N CYS A 125 3.17 52.17 59.83
CA CYS A 125 4.08 51.89 60.97
C CYS A 125 5.01 53.06 61.36
N TYR A 126 4.90 54.24 60.74
CA TYR A 126 5.79 55.39 60.99
C TYR A 126 5.13 56.57 61.74
N LYS A 127 4.01 56.36 62.45
CA LYS A 127 3.41 57.38 63.33
C LYS A 127 3.10 56.81 64.72
N SER A 128 4.12 56.82 65.58
CA SER A 128 3.98 56.82 67.05
C SER A 128 5.18 57.50 67.66
#